data_AF-A0A165BYM0-F1
#
_entry.id   AF-A0A165BYM0-F1
#
_cell.length_a   1.000
_cell.length_b   1.000
_cell.length_c   1.000
_cell.angle_alpha   90.00
_cell.angle_beta   90.00
_cell.angle_gamma   90.00
#
_symmetry.space_group_name_H-M   'P 1'
#
loop_
_entity.id
_entity.type
_entity.pdbx_description
1 polymer ?
#
loop_
_entity_poly.entity_id
_entity_poly.type
_entity_poly.pdbx_seq_one_letter_code
_entity_poly.pdbx_strand_id
1 'polypeptide(L)'
;MVFGVRVLDCFVPRPRRQGQGTRQPDAHLASLPPTASQRTRSRPTPSSVSAPHSPSPSSSTPTRNMVVLNEKETQIQPPAVPLHSPPPYAASPDIQQQYLLHLQQQHQQVQAQQLQLQQQLAALHSRSRASPSRSSTSPLTPSFPAPAYSTFTQLSGVPPGVMLKIVYATFPEPGTDPTFVRLRRTLFWLAMNLRAVNKAFYIACMHVLRSSYLPAYTQNVRAPYTSDPFPSSSSTGAGEQRETVVLDRWMLLKVREDVLADESELHLDLDAQRDVFDMLQPRARTEDLIRTLGLRERVITLDNATARPEHGLYPFTALSVVFEPRRIALVLATKGGWRRTIAEVPRTREEALESSARKIVAQLVRDRR
;
A
#
# COMPACT_ATOMS: atom_id res chain seq x y z
N MET A 1 -0.33 -28.33 -9.02
CA MET A 1 -1.36 -27.37 -8.56
C MET A 1 -1.00 -26.00 -9.13
N VAL A 2 -1.75 -25.51 -10.11
CA VAL A 2 -1.50 -24.22 -10.77
C VAL A 2 -2.30 -23.15 -10.05
N PHE A 3 -1.67 -22.41 -9.13
CA PHE A 3 -2.27 -21.20 -8.56
C PHE A 3 -1.91 -20.00 -9.44
N GLY A 4 -2.90 -19.51 -10.18
CA GLY A 4 -2.78 -18.37 -11.09
C GLY A 4 -2.58 -17.03 -10.37
N VAL A 5 -1.75 -16.19 -10.98
CA VAL A 5 -1.20 -14.89 -10.54
C VAL A 5 -2.25 -13.74 -10.46
N ARG A 6 -3.54 -14.03 -10.21
CA ARG A 6 -4.61 -13.00 -10.20
C ARG A 6 -5.01 -12.45 -8.82
N VAL A 7 -4.25 -12.73 -7.75
CA VAL A 7 -4.70 -12.43 -6.38
C VAL A 7 -4.37 -11.00 -5.89
N LEU A 8 -3.45 -10.27 -6.54
CA LEU A 8 -2.97 -8.99 -5.99
C LEU A 8 -3.89 -7.77 -6.21
N ASP A 9 -4.86 -7.84 -7.14
CA ASP A 9 -5.77 -6.71 -7.43
C ASP A 9 -7.16 -6.80 -6.76
N CYS A 10 -7.48 -7.89 -6.07
CA CYS A 10 -8.83 -8.10 -5.51
C CYS A 10 -9.03 -7.68 -4.05
N PHE A 11 -7.99 -7.22 -3.34
CA PHE A 11 -8.09 -6.94 -1.89
C PHE A 11 -8.04 -5.44 -1.58
N VAL A 12 -9.00 -4.68 -2.12
CA VAL A 12 -9.50 -3.49 -1.43
C VAL A 12 -10.63 -3.97 -0.52
N PRO A 13 -10.58 -3.77 0.81
CA PRO A 13 -11.65 -4.18 1.71
C PRO A 13 -12.95 -3.48 1.28
N ARG A 14 -13.88 -4.24 0.68
CA ARG A 14 -15.23 -3.73 0.40
C ARG A 14 -15.89 -3.42 1.76
N PRO A 15 -16.45 -2.22 1.97
CA PRO A 15 -17.23 -1.96 3.18
C PRO A 15 -18.42 -2.93 3.23
N ARG A 16 -18.47 -3.74 4.30
CA ARG A 16 -19.58 -4.67 4.57
C ARG A 16 -20.87 -3.84 4.68
N ARG A 17 -21.79 -4.01 3.74
CA ARG A 17 -23.18 -3.56 3.91
C ARG A 17 -23.76 -4.30 5.13
N GLN A 18 -23.88 -3.62 6.26
CA GLN A 18 -24.76 -4.07 7.34
C GLN A 18 -26.20 -3.97 6.82
N GLY A 19 -26.79 -5.11 6.48
CA GLY A 19 -28.22 -5.20 6.23
C GLY A 19 -28.96 -5.05 7.55
N GLN A 20 -29.61 -3.91 7.75
CA GLN A 20 -30.69 -3.79 8.72
C GLN A 20 -31.89 -4.56 8.17
N GLY A 21 -32.19 -5.69 8.80
CA GLY A 21 -33.37 -6.50 8.51
C GLY A 21 -34.24 -6.59 9.75
N THR A 22 -34.95 -5.52 10.10
CA THR A 22 -36.09 -5.56 11.01
C THR A 22 -37.36 -5.65 10.16
N ARG A 23 -37.89 -6.86 10.02
CA ARG A 23 -39.26 -7.09 9.52
C ARG A 23 -40.23 -6.81 10.65
N GLN A 24 -41.12 -5.85 10.44
CA GLN A 24 -42.36 -5.67 11.19
C GLN A 24 -43.51 -6.09 10.26
N PRO A 25 -44.48 -6.90 10.69
CA PRO A 25 -45.65 -7.23 9.88
C PRO A 25 -46.80 -6.30 10.26
N ASP A 26 -47.33 -5.55 9.30
CA ASP A 26 -48.69 -5.02 9.41
C ASP A 26 -49.44 -5.31 8.11
N ALA A 27 -50.56 -6.01 8.29
CA ALA A 27 -51.61 -6.19 7.31
C ALA A 27 -52.33 -4.86 7.11
N HIS A 28 -52.79 -4.59 5.88
CA HIS A 28 -54.17 -4.17 5.59
C HIS A 28 -54.37 -4.09 4.07
N LEU A 29 -55.45 -4.75 3.62
CA LEU A 29 -55.98 -4.74 2.27
C LEU A 29 -56.51 -3.35 1.88
N ALA A 30 -56.27 -2.92 0.63
CA ALA A 30 -57.23 -2.14 -0.16
C ALA A 30 -56.90 -2.16 -1.67
N SER A 31 -57.76 -2.87 -2.40
CA SER A 31 -58.26 -2.77 -3.78
C SER A 31 -57.93 -1.58 -4.74
N LEU A 32 -57.63 -1.98 -6.00
CA LEU A 32 -58.00 -1.42 -7.34
C LEU A 32 -57.22 -0.21 -7.92
N PRO A 33 -57.24 0.08 -9.25
CA PRO A 33 -57.60 -0.71 -10.47
C PRO A 33 -56.50 -0.69 -11.58
N PRO A 34 -56.70 -1.32 -12.77
CA PRO A 34 -55.70 -1.39 -13.83
C PRO A 34 -55.86 -0.27 -14.88
N THR A 35 -54.75 0.30 -15.33
CA THR A 35 -54.73 1.14 -16.54
C THR A 35 -53.57 0.74 -17.44
N ALA A 36 -53.97 0.24 -18.60
CA ALA A 36 -53.15 0.05 -19.78
C ALA A 36 -52.57 1.38 -20.26
N SER A 37 -51.35 1.35 -20.78
CA SER A 37 -50.99 2.15 -21.95
C SER A 37 -49.68 1.65 -22.55
N GLN A 38 -49.85 0.96 -23.67
CA GLN A 38 -48.81 0.70 -24.65
C GLN A 38 -48.22 2.04 -25.11
N ARG A 39 -46.90 2.17 -25.13
CA ARG A 39 -46.23 3.24 -25.86
C ARG A 39 -45.05 2.66 -26.63
N THR A 40 -45.35 2.26 -27.85
CA THR A 40 -44.40 2.05 -28.93
C THR A 40 -43.66 3.38 -29.18
N ARG A 41 -42.32 3.35 -29.07
CA ARG A 41 -41.47 4.44 -29.59
C ARG A 41 -40.57 3.86 -30.66
N SER A 42 -40.88 4.31 -31.87
CA SER A 42 -40.13 4.18 -33.11
C SER A 42 -38.71 4.70 -32.96
N ARG A 43 -37.77 3.92 -33.51
CA ARG A 43 -36.33 4.19 -33.60
C ARG A 43 -36.05 4.81 -34.97
N PRO A 44 -35.49 6.02 -35.07
CA PRO A 44 -35.03 6.55 -36.35
C PRO A 44 -33.63 6.03 -36.68
N THR A 45 -33.48 5.58 -37.92
CA THR A 45 -32.25 5.25 -38.63
C THR A 45 -31.42 6.51 -38.91
N PRO A 46 -30.09 6.50 -38.76
CA PRO A 46 -29.23 7.52 -39.34
C PRO A 46 -28.88 7.18 -40.80
N SER A 47 -29.09 8.18 -41.63
CA SER A 47 -28.86 8.29 -43.06
C SER A 47 -27.37 8.16 -43.41
N SER A 48 -27.12 7.48 -44.53
CA SER A 48 -25.86 7.44 -45.24
C SER A 48 -25.42 8.84 -45.70
N VAL A 49 -24.20 9.24 -45.36
CA VAL A 49 -23.52 10.38 -45.99
C VAL A 49 -22.37 9.85 -46.83
N SER A 50 -22.52 10.04 -48.13
CA SER A 50 -21.53 9.80 -49.18
C SER A 50 -20.33 10.73 -49.03
N ALA A 51 -19.13 10.20 -49.13
CA ALA A 51 -17.89 10.97 -49.27
C ALA A 51 -17.35 10.85 -50.71
N PRO A 52 -16.96 11.95 -51.36
CA PRO A 52 -16.42 11.92 -52.71
C PRO A 52 -14.91 11.65 -52.75
N HIS A 53 -14.51 10.99 -53.84
CA HIS A 53 -13.17 10.82 -54.37
C HIS A 53 -12.33 12.11 -54.38
N SER A 54 -11.01 11.97 -54.21
CA SER A 54 -9.90 12.52 -55.05
C SER A 54 -8.53 12.23 -54.36
N PRO A 55 -7.34 12.51 -54.96
CA PRO A 55 -6.54 11.53 -55.67
C PRO A 55 -5.13 11.33 -55.08
N SER A 56 -4.46 10.27 -55.54
CA SER A 56 -3.05 9.94 -55.32
C SER A 56 -2.09 11.07 -55.75
N PRO A 57 -0.93 11.19 -55.09
CA PRO A 57 0.29 11.47 -55.84
C PRO A 57 1.50 10.62 -55.40
N SER A 58 2.10 10.02 -56.43
CA SER A 58 3.54 9.92 -56.73
C SER A 58 4.55 9.66 -55.60
N SER A 59 5.13 8.47 -55.71
CA SER A 59 6.51 8.11 -55.42
C SER A 59 7.55 9.24 -55.53
N SER A 60 8.30 9.47 -54.47
CA SER A 60 9.68 9.97 -54.55
C SER A 60 10.55 9.20 -53.56
N THR A 61 11.45 8.42 -54.15
CA THR A 61 12.58 7.72 -53.53
C THR A 61 13.63 8.71 -53.03
N PRO A 62 14.12 8.62 -51.78
CA PRO A 62 15.34 9.30 -51.40
C PRO A 62 16.55 8.42 -51.75
N THR A 63 17.37 8.97 -52.65
CA THR A 63 18.71 8.53 -53.04
C THR A 63 19.57 8.28 -51.80
N ARG A 64 19.88 7.00 -51.55
CA ARG A 64 20.80 6.56 -50.51
C ARG A 64 22.22 6.75 -51.03
N ASN A 65 22.90 7.79 -50.58
CA ASN A 65 24.32 8.00 -50.80
C ASN A 65 25.10 6.82 -50.20
N MET A 66 25.67 5.98 -51.07
CA MET A 66 26.71 5.02 -50.72
C MET A 66 28.01 5.80 -50.49
N VAL A 67 28.34 6.03 -49.23
CA VAL A 67 29.71 6.38 -48.83
C VAL A 67 30.52 5.09 -48.96
N VAL A 68 31.42 5.07 -49.93
CA VAL A 68 32.52 4.11 -50.05
C VAL A 68 33.45 4.35 -48.85
N LEU A 69 33.35 3.50 -47.84
CA LEU A 69 34.36 3.40 -46.80
C LEU A 69 35.43 2.43 -47.29
N ASN A 70 36.64 2.96 -47.46
CA ASN A 70 37.86 2.20 -47.71
C ASN A 70 38.05 1.15 -46.61
N GLU A 71 38.02 -0.12 -47.00
CA GLU A 71 38.57 -1.22 -46.22
C GLU A 71 40.09 -1.09 -46.20
N LYS A 72 40.63 -0.53 -45.12
CA LYS A 72 42.02 -0.74 -44.73
C LYS A 72 42.00 -1.86 -43.69
N GLU A 73 42.18 -3.09 -44.17
CA GLU A 73 42.53 -4.25 -43.34
C GLU A 73 43.75 -3.92 -42.49
N THR A 74 43.49 -3.54 -41.24
CA THR A 74 44.51 -3.54 -40.20
C THR A 74 44.20 -4.76 -39.36
N GLN A 75 45.02 -5.79 -39.54
CA GLN A 75 44.98 -7.03 -38.80
C GLN A 75 45.35 -6.75 -37.33
N ILE A 76 44.35 -6.35 -36.54
CA ILE A 76 44.47 -6.20 -35.10
C ILE A 76 44.11 -7.55 -34.48
N GLN A 77 45.15 -8.22 -33.97
CA GLN A 77 45.05 -9.40 -33.12
C GLN A 77 44.13 -9.07 -31.94
N PRO A 78 43.04 -9.83 -31.70
CA PRO A 78 42.17 -9.57 -30.56
C PRO A 78 42.98 -9.82 -29.28
N PRO A 79 43.02 -8.88 -28.32
CA PRO A 79 43.61 -9.15 -27.02
C PRO A 79 42.81 -10.28 -26.38
N ALA A 80 43.53 -11.25 -25.82
CA ALA A 80 42.95 -12.37 -25.10
C ALA A 80 41.94 -11.86 -24.06
N VAL A 81 40.65 -12.06 -24.32
CA VAL A 81 39.58 -11.77 -23.38
C VAL A 81 39.66 -12.87 -22.31
N PRO A 82 39.95 -12.54 -21.04
CA PRO A 82 39.94 -13.54 -19.99
C PRO A 82 38.53 -14.13 -19.89
N LEU A 83 38.44 -15.44 -20.14
CA LEU A 83 37.24 -16.21 -19.88
C LEU A 83 36.89 -16.11 -18.38
N HIS A 84 35.62 -15.81 -18.12
CA HIS A 84 34.93 -15.94 -16.83
C HIS A 84 35.26 -14.90 -15.75
N SER A 85 34.71 -13.70 -15.94
CA SER A 85 34.19 -12.94 -14.80
C SER A 85 32.88 -13.62 -14.32
N PRO A 86 32.78 -14.10 -13.08
CA PRO A 86 31.52 -14.58 -12.52
C PRO A 86 30.51 -13.41 -12.44
N PRO A 87 29.19 -13.69 -12.48
CA PRO A 87 28.15 -12.66 -12.43
C PRO A 87 28.27 -11.81 -11.14
N PRO A 88 28.01 -10.49 -11.21
CA PRO A 88 28.27 -9.52 -10.12
C PRO A 88 27.30 -9.63 -8.92
N TYR A 89 26.58 -10.74 -8.77
CA TYR A 89 25.56 -10.93 -7.72
C TYR A 89 25.88 -12.03 -6.71
N ALA A 90 27.01 -12.73 -6.85
CA ALA A 90 27.58 -13.44 -5.71
C ALA A 90 28.21 -12.40 -4.78
N ALA A 91 27.38 -11.76 -3.94
CA ALA A 91 27.88 -10.94 -2.86
C ALA A 91 28.95 -11.75 -2.12
N SER A 92 30.18 -11.23 -2.05
CA SER A 92 31.27 -11.86 -1.31
C SER A 92 30.73 -12.36 0.04
N PRO A 93 31.07 -13.58 0.50
CA PRO A 93 30.59 -14.10 1.79
C PRO A 93 30.76 -13.10 2.94
N ASP A 94 31.76 -12.20 2.84
CA ASP A 94 31.98 -11.09 3.76
C ASP A 94 30.82 -10.07 3.81
N ILE A 95 30.19 -9.75 2.67
CA ILE A 95 29.05 -8.82 2.59
C ILE A 95 27.82 -9.44 3.23
N GLN A 96 27.59 -10.74 3.02
CA GLN A 96 26.50 -11.45 3.68
C GLN A 96 26.71 -11.53 5.20
N GLN A 97 27.94 -11.78 5.66
CA GLN A 97 28.27 -11.74 7.08
C GLN A 97 28.10 -10.33 7.68
N GLN A 98 28.55 -9.28 6.99
CA GLN A 98 28.35 -7.90 7.43
C GLN A 98 26.87 -7.54 7.55
N TYR A 99 26.05 -7.96 6.59
CA TYR A 99 24.60 -7.76 6.64
C TYR A 99 23.95 -8.52 7.81
N LEU A 100 24.37 -9.77 8.06
CA LEU A 100 23.89 -10.55 9.20
C LEU A 100 24.26 -9.91 10.54
N LEU A 101 25.49 -9.42 10.67
CA LEU A 101 25.97 -8.74 11.88
C LEU A 101 25.20 -7.43 12.10
N HIS A 102 24.92 -6.70 11.03
CA HIS A 102 24.07 -5.49 11.10
C HIS A 102 22.64 -5.82 11.55
N LEU A 103 22.01 -6.86 10.99
CA LEU A 103 20.67 -7.30 11.42
C LEU A 103 20.64 -7.74 12.87
N GLN A 104 21.67 -8.46 13.33
CA GLN A 104 21.80 -8.87 14.72
C GLN A 104 21.91 -7.64 15.65
N GLN A 105 22.71 -6.66 15.28
CA GLN A 105 22.85 -5.41 16.04
C GLN A 105 21.53 -4.64 16.10
N GLN A 106 20.80 -4.52 14.99
CA GLN A 106 19.48 -3.89 14.99
C GLN A 106 18.49 -4.63 15.89
N HIS A 107 18.49 -5.96 15.88
CA HIS A 107 17.63 -6.75 16.74
C HIS A 107 17.92 -6.49 18.22
N GLN A 108 19.20 -6.40 18.60
CA GLN A 108 19.60 -6.05 19.98
C GLN A 108 19.13 -4.65 20.38
N GLN A 109 19.23 -3.67 19.48
CA GLN A 109 18.74 -2.30 19.76
C GLN A 109 17.23 -2.26 19.99
N VAL A 110 16.45 -2.98 19.18
CA VAL A 110 15.00 -3.08 19.35
C VAL A 110 14.65 -3.76 20.68
N GLN A 111 15.35 -4.83 21.06
CA GLN A 111 15.17 -5.48 22.36
C GLN A 111 15.50 -4.53 23.53
N ALA A 112 16.59 -3.78 23.43
CA ALA A 112 16.98 -2.81 24.45
C ALA A 112 15.92 -1.70 24.62
N GLN A 113 15.36 -1.18 23.52
CA GLN A 113 14.25 -0.23 23.56
C GLN A 113 13.01 -0.81 24.23
N GLN A 114 12.64 -2.06 23.92
CA GLN A 114 11.50 -2.72 24.57
C GLN A 114 11.71 -2.90 26.07
N LEU A 115 12.92 -3.26 26.49
CA LEU A 115 13.27 -3.40 27.90
C LEU A 115 13.19 -2.05 28.63
N GLN A 116 13.67 -0.98 28.00
CA GLN A 116 13.57 0.37 28.54
C GLN A 116 12.10 0.82 28.68
N LEU A 117 11.25 0.51 27.70
CA LEU A 117 9.81 0.79 27.77
C LEU A 117 9.14 -0.01 28.91
N GLN A 118 9.50 -1.28 29.10
CA GLN A 118 9.01 -2.09 30.22
C GLN A 118 9.42 -1.49 31.57
N GLN A 119 10.67 -1.03 31.71
CA GLN A 119 11.15 -0.38 32.94
C GLN A 119 10.38 0.92 33.23
N GLN A 120 10.10 1.73 32.20
CA GLN A 120 9.29 2.95 32.35
C GLN A 120 7.87 2.62 32.81
N LEU A 121 7.23 1.60 32.24
CA LEU A 121 5.89 1.15 32.67
C LEU A 121 5.90 0.60 34.11
N ALA A 122 6.92 -0.17 34.47
CA ALA A 122 7.09 -0.66 35.84
C ALA A 122 7.29 0.48 36.85
N ALA A 123 8.05 1.52 36.49
CA ALA A 123 8.25 2.71 37.31
C ALA A 123 6.97 3.55 37.47
N LEU A 124 6.12 3.63 36.44
CA LEU A 124 4.82 4.28 36.56
C LEU A 124 3.88 3.49 37.50
N HIS A 125 3.89 2.16 37.41
CA HIS A 125 3.11 1.31 38.32
C HIS A 125 3.58 1.40 39.78
N SER A 126 4.89 1.52 40.04
CA SER A 126 5.40 1.69 41.41
C SER A 126 5.05 3.07 41.99
N ARG A 127 5.04 4.13 41.16
CA ARG A 127 4.65 5.49 41.58
C ARG A 127 3.18 5.61 41.96
N SER A 128 2.29 4.85 41.32
CA SER A 128 0.85 4.84 41.63
C SER A 128 0.51 4.18 42.99
N ARG A 129 1.43 3.42 43.60
CA ARG A 129 1.19 2.75 44.90
C ARG A 129 1.54 3.59 46.13
N ALA A 130 2.24 4.72 45.97
CA ALA A 130 2.58 5.62 47.06
C ALA A 130 1.53 6.73 47.21
N SER A 131 0.34 6.39 47.69
CA SER A 131 -0.62 7.40 48.19
C SER A 131 -0.37 7.66 49.68
N PRO A 132 -0.22 8.93 50.11
CA PRO A 132 0.01 9.25 51.51
C PRO A 132 -1.23 8.94 52.36
N SER A 133 -0.96 8.38 53.54
CA SER A 133 -1.90 8.10 54.61
C SER A 133 -2.74 9.33 54.97
N ARG A 134 -4.01 9.33 54.57
CA ARG A 134 -5.01 10.22 55.16
C ARG A 134 -5.63 9.53 56.37
N SER A 135 -5.58 10.27 57.47
CA SER A 135 -6.05 9.97 58.81
C SER A 135 -7.48 9.43 58.86
N SER A 136 -7.59 8.34 59.60
CA SER A 136 -8.72 7.84 60.39
C SER A 136 -9.96 8.72 60.51
N THR A 137 -11.10 8.28 59.95
CA THR A 137 -12.36 8.16 60.71
C THR A 137 -13.39 7.32 59.94
N SER A 138 -14.00 6.39 60.68
CA SER A 138 -15.28 5.70 60.43
C SER A 138 -15.32 4.41 59.57
N PRO A 139 -15.88 3.31 60.12
CA PRO A 139 -16.05 2.04 59.42
C PRO A 139 -17.37 2.04 58.65
N LEU A 140 -17.30 2.33 57.34
CA LEU A 140 -18.32 1.92 56.39
C LEU A 140 -17.60 1.06 55.36
N THR A 141 -17.90 -0.24 55.37
CA THR A 141 -17.42 -1.24 54.43
C THR A 141 -17.49 -0.70 53.00
N PRO A 142 -16.35 -0.42 52.34
CA PRO A 142 -16.37 -0.06 50.94
C PRO A 142 -16.80 -1.32 50.19
N SER A 143 -18.02 -1.29 49.67
CA SER A 143 -18.46 -2.19 48.61
C SER A 143 -17.55 -1.91 47.41
N PHE A 144 -16.40 -2.58 47.35
CA PHE A 144 -15.60 -2.65 46.14
C PHE A 144 -16.54 -3.17 45.05
N PRO A 145 -16.87 -2.36 44.02
CA PRO A 145 -17.58 -2.91 42.89
C PRO A 145 -16.72 -4.06 42.40
N ALA A 146 -17.25 -5.29 42.46
CA ALA A 146 -16.57 -6.46 41.95
C ALA A 146 -16.02 -6.05 40.58
N PRO A 147 -14.71 -6.22 40.33
CA PRO A 147 -14.13 -5.81 39.06
C PRO A 147 -15.02 -6.44 38.02
N ALA A 148 -15.70 -5.59 37.23
CA ALA A 148 -16.52 -6.08 36.14
C ALA A 148 -15.54 -6.84 35.27
N TYR A 149 -15.50 -8.16 35.44
CA TYR A 149 -14.78 -9.06 34.58
C TYR A 149 -15.52 -8.90 33.26
N SER A 150 -15.06 -7.91 32.48
CA SER A 150 -15.48 -7.70 31.11
C SER A 150 -15.14 -9.01 30.45
N THR A 151 -16.13 -9.89 30.36
CA THR A 151 -16.02 -11.16 29.69
C THR A 151 -15.66 -10.81 28.28
N PHE A 152 -14.37 -10.91 27.96
CA PHE A 152 -13.88 -10.81 26.59
C PHE A 152 -14.37 -12.06 25.87
N THR A 153 -15.66 -12.08 25.54
CA THR A 153 -16.30 -13.16 24.79
C THR A 153 -15.80 -13.19 23.35
N GLN A 154 -15.13 -12.13 22.89
CA GLN A 154 -14.60 -12.04 21.55
C GLN A 154 -13.10 -11.72 21.54
N LEU A 155 -12.40 -12.41 20.66
CA LEU A 155 -10.98 -12.22 20.34
C LEU A 155 -10.66 -10.78 19.88
N SER A 156 -11.66 -10.04 19.40
CA SER A 156 -11.56 -8.63 19.00
C SER A 156 -11.33 -7.68 20.16
N GLY A 157 -11.69 -8.06 21.39
CA GLY A 157 -11.49 -7.22 22.57
C GLY A 157 -10.12 -7.41 23.24
N VAL A 158 -9.32 -8.38 22.79
CA VAL A 158 -7.99 -8.63 23.35
C VAL A 158 -7.10 -7.39 23.14
N PRO A 159 -6.42 -6.89 24.20
CA PRO A 159 -5.51 -5.75 24.06
C PRO A 159 -4.42 -5.99 23.01
N PRO A 160 -4.03 -4.96 22.20
CA PRO A 160 -3.05 -5.12 21.13
C PRO A 160 -1.70 -5.69 21.60
N GLY A 161 -1.24 -5.33 22.81
CA GLY A 161 0.00 -5.85 23.38
C GLY A 161 -0.03 -7.36 23.67
N VAL A 162 -1.19 -7.90 24.05
CA VAL A 162 -1.37 -9.35 24.24
C VAL A 162 -1.42 -10.06 22.88
N MET A 163 -2.12 -9.47 21.91
CA MET A 163 -2.16 -10.00 20.54
C MET A 163 -0.76 -10.10 19.92
N LEU A 164 0.06 -9.07 20.13
CA LEU A 164 1.44 -9.03 19.66
C LEU A 164 2.30 -10.12 20.34
N LYS A 165 2.12 -10.36 21.64
CA LYS A 165 2.79 -11.47 22.35
C LYS A 165 2.40 -12.84 21.79
N ILE A 166 1.12 -13.05 21.49
CA ILE A 166 0.65 -14.30 20.86
C ILE A 166 1.32 -14.50 19.50
N VAL A 167 1.40 -13.45 18.68
CA VAL A 167 2.10 -13.51 17.39
C VAL A 167 3.60 -13.78 17.58
N TYR A 168 4.27 -13.14 18.53
CA TYR A 168 5.69 -13.42 18.80
C TYR A 168 5.93 -14.86 19.31
N ALA A 169 4.99 -15.44 20.04
CA ALA A 169 5.08 -16.83 20.49
C ALA A 169 5.02 -17.87 19.35
N THR A 170 4.65 -17.48 18.12
CA THR A 170 4.71 -18.39 16.96
C THR A 170 6.10 -18.47 16.32
N PHE A 171 7.02 -17.59 16.71
CA PHE A 171 8.37 -17.57 16.15
C PHE A 171 9.23 -18.69 16.75
N PRO A 172 10.16 -19.27 15.97
CA PRO A 172 11.09 -20.27 16.49
C PRO A 172 11.97 -19.67 17.60
N GLU A 173 12.23 -20.45 18.65
CA GLU A 173 13.16 -20.05 19.70
C GLU A 173 14.59 -19.94 19.15
N PRO A 174 15.37 -18.94 19.59
CA PRO A 174 16.77 -18.81 19.18
C PRO A 174 17.57 -20.01 19.69
N GLY A 175 18.23 -20.75 18.80
CA GLY A 175 19.13 -21.86 19.15
C GLY A 175 18.81 -23.23 18.54
N THR A 176 17.73 -23.36 17.76
CA THR A 176 17.43 -24.57 16.98
C THR A 176 17.77 -24.37 15.49
N ASP A 177 18.53 -25.27 14.85
CA ASP A 177 18.79 -25.28 13.39
C ASP A 177 17.49 -25.33 12.54
N PRO A 178 17.53 -25.01 11.22
CA PRO A 178 17.91 -23.73 10.62
C PRO A 178 16.82 -22.67 10.88
N THR A 179 17.06 -21.82 11.88
CA THR A 179 16.13 -20.76 12.33
C THR A 179 15.56 -19.92 11.19
N PHE A 180 16.35 -19.60 10.17
CA PHE A 180 15.98 -18.67 9.10
C PHE A 180 14.91 -19.20 8.15
N VAL A 181 14.98 -20.48 7.75
CA VAL A 181 13.96 -21.08 6.87
C VAL A 181 12.63 -21.17 7.62
N ARG A 182 12.67 -21.57 8.89
CA ARG A 182 11.47 -21.63 9.73
C ARG A 182 10.90 -20.24 10.01
N LEU A 183 11.75 -19.24 10.22
CA LEU A 183 11.37 -17.84 10.37
C LEU A 183 10.66 -17.33 9.12
N ARG A 184 11.25 -17.52 7.93
CA ARG A 184 10.64 -17.10 6.66
C ARG A 184 9.30 -17.78 6.39
N ARG A 185 9.20 -19.08 6.65
CA ARG A 185 7.92 -19.81 6.59
C ARG A 185 6.88 -19.27 7.58
N THR A 186 7.31 -18.89 8.78
CA THR A 186 6.42 -18.27 9.78
C THR A 186 5.93 -16.90 9.29
N LEU A 187 6.82 -16.05 8.79
CA LEU A 187 6.47 -14.74 8.22
C LEU A 187 5.51 -14.88 7.03
N PHE A 188 5.76 -15.85 6.15
CA PHE A 188 4.84 -16.18 5.04
C PHE A 188 3.47 -16.64 5.54
N TRP A 189 3.43 -17.50 6.55
CA TRP A 189 2.16 -17.91 7.17
C TRP A 189 1.42 -16.73 7.80
N LEU A 190 2.10 -15.81 8.49
CA LEU A 190 1.50 -14.58 9.03
C LEU A 190 0.91 -13.73 7.91
N ALA A 191 1.66 -13.56 6.82
CA ALA A 191 1.30 -12.75 5.67
C ALA A 191 0.15 -13.34 4.84
N MET A 192 0.04 -14.66 4.72
CA MET A 192 -0.99 -15.28 3.87
C MET A 192 -2.22 -15.74 4.65
N ASN A 193 -2.05 -16.17 5.90
CA ASN A 193 -3.10 -16.84 6.67
C ASN A 193 -3.52 -16.02 7.90
N LEU A 194 -2.62 -15.79 8.87
CA LEU A 194 -3.03 -15.27 10.17
C LEU A 194 -3.64 -13.86 10.08
N ARG A 195 -3.09 -12.99 9.22
CA ARG A 195 -3.60 -11.62 9.04
C ARG A 195 -5.07 -11.57 8.58
N ALA A 196 -5.60 -12.64 7.97
CA ALA A 196 -6.95 -12.68 7.42
C ALA A 196 -8.02 -13.06 8.46
N VAL A 197 -7.61 -13.52 9.66
CA VAL A 197 -8.52 -14.05 10.67
C VAL A 197 -9.41 -12.95 11.27
N ASN A 198 -8.81 -11.85 11.73
CA ASN A 198 -9.55 -10.69 12.24
C ASN A 198 -8.70 -9.41 12.17
N LYS A 199 -9.33 -8.24 12.43
CA LYS A 199 -8.65 -6.94 12.40
C LYS A 199 -7.50 -6.82 13.40
N ALA A 200 -7.62 -7.41 14.59
CA ALA A 200 -6.58 -7.34 15.61
C ALA A 200 -5.32 -8.13 15.18
N PHE A 201 -5.49 -9.34 14.63
CA PHE A 201 -4.41 -10.10 14.01
C PHE A 201 -3.84 -9.40 12.78
N TYR A 202 -4.68 -8.78 11.94
CA TYR A 202 -4.18 -7.97 10.83
C TYR A 202 -3.20 -6.90 11.33
N ILE A 203 -3.59 -6.12 12.34
CA ILE A 203 -2.73 -5.07 12.90
C ILE A 203 -1.45 -5.66 13.49
N ALA A 204 -1.55 -6.72 14.31
CA ALA A 204 -0.38 -7.35 14.95
C ALA A 204 0.57 -7.99 13.92
N CYS A 205 0.05 -8.75 12.96
CA CYS A 205 0.84 -9.35 11.89
C CYS A 205 1.52 -8.28 11.03
N MET A 206 0.78 -7.26 10.60
CA MET A 206 1.34 -6.18 9.79
C MET A 206 2.39 -5.39 10.55
N HIS A 207 2.24 -5.21 11.87
CA HIS A 207 3.28 -4.60 12.70
C HIS A 207 4.57 -5.42 12.66
N VAL A 208 4.50 -6.73 12.93
CA VAL A 208 5.67 -7.61 12.91
C VAL A 208 6.31 -7.63 11.52
N LEU A 209 5.52 -7.89 10.48
CA LEU A 209 5.99 -7.94 9.09
C LEU A 209 6.67 -6.63 8.67
N ARG A 210 6.04 -5.47 8.92
CA ARG A 210 6.63 -4.17 8.59
C ARG A 210 7.94 -3.96 9.36
N SER A 211 7.98 -4.26 10.66
CA SER A 211 9.21 -4.10 11.46
C SER A 211 10.37 -4.98 10.98
N SER A 212 10.08 -6.20 10.52
CA SER A 212 11.08 -7.13 10.00
C SER A 212 11.62 -6.72 8.63
N TYR A 213 10.77 -6.15 7.78
CA TYR A 213 11.09 -5.84 6.38
C TYR A 213 11.43 -4.37 6.13
N LEU A 214 11.20 -3.47 7.10
CA LEU A 214 11.46 -2.04 6.96
C LEU A 214 12.93 -1.72 6.59
N PRO A 215 13.96 -2.32 7.23
CA PRO A 215 15.35 -2.03 6.87
C PRO A 215 15.69 -2.41 5.43
N ALA A 216 15.16 -3.54 4.94
CA ALA A 216 15.36 -3.96 3.55
C ALA A 216 14.55 -3.09 2.58
N TYR A 217 13.36 -2.63 2.96
CA TYR A 217 12.57 -1.70 2.17
C TYR A 217 13.30 -0.36 1.97
N THR A 218 13.82 0.24 3.04
CA THR A 218 14.48 1.56 2.98
C THR A 218 15.73 1.57 2.09
N GLN A 219 16.41 0.43 1.93
CA GLN A 219 17.53 0.29 1.00
C GLN A 219 17.10 0.31 -0.48
N ASN A 220 15.87 -0.08 -0.77
CA ASN A 220 15.33 -0.14 -2.13
C ASN A 220 14.50 1.10 -2.52
N VAL A 221 14.11 1.89 -1.52
CA VAL A 221 13.43 3.18 -1.71
C VAL A 221 14.31 4.11 -2.54
N ARG A 222 13.76 4.62 -3.64
CA ARG A 222 14.49 5.55 -4.50
C ARG A 222 14.19 6.99 -4.14
N ALA A 223 15.21 7.73 -3.71
CA ALA A 223 15.14 9.18 -3.71
C ALA A 223 15.04 9.69 -5.17
N PRO A 224 14.21 10.71 -5.48
CA PRO A 224 13.45 11.59 -4.57
C PRO A 224 11.99 11.14 -4.33
N TYR A 225 11.63 9.89 -4.65
CA TYR A 225 10.24 9.45 -4.70
C TYR A 225 9.65 8.96 -3.37
N THR A 226 10.33 9.19 -2.24
CA THR A 226 9.84 8.76 -0.92
C THR A 226 9.06 9.87 -0.21
N SER A 227 7.97 9.48 0.44
CA SER A 227 7.20 10.28 1.39
C SER A 227 7.53 9.97 2.85
N ASP A 228 8.45 9.04 3.12
CA ASP A 228 8.65 8.33 4.39
C ASP A 228 7.39 7.51 4.76
N PRO A 229 7.42 6.17 4.89
CA PRO A 229 6.25 5.36 5.24
C PRO A 229 5.76 5.50 6.69
N PHE A 230 6.55 6.14 7.57
CA PHE A 230 6.23 6.35 8.99
C PHE A 230 6.62 7.76 9.43
N PRO A 231 5.78 8.78 9.14
CA PRO A 231 6.13 10.14 9.46
C PRO A 231 6.19 10.24 10.98
N SER A 232 7.35 10.64 11.51
CA SER A 232 7.53 10.86 12.95
C SER A 232 6.40 11.78 13.45
N SER A 233 5.79 11.38 14.56
CA SER A 233 4.43 11.69 15.05
C SER A 233 4.02 13.15 15.28
N SER A 234 4.73 14.14 14.73
CA SER A 234 4.50 15.57 15.00
C SER A 234 3.65 16.31 13.98
N SER A 235 3.30 15.70 12.83
CA SER A 235 2.39 16.35 11.88
C SER A 235 0.95 15.92 12.12
N THR A 236 0.11 16.90 12.46
CA THR A 236 -1.26 16.83 13.00
C THR A 236 -2.32 16.19 12.07
N GLY A 237 -1.89 15.43 11.07
CA GLY A 237 -2.75 14.69 10.15
C GLY A 237 -2.34 13.22 10.14
N ALA A 238 -2.76 12.47 11.16
CA ALA A 238 -2.55 11.02 11.32
C ALA A 238 -3.28 10.17 10.25
N GLY A 239 -3.28 10.61 8.99
CA GLY A 239 -3.83 9.88 7.86
C GLY A 239 -2.80 8.93 7.26
N GLU A 240 -3.25 7.72 6.91
CA GLU A 240 -2.46 6.72 6.18
C GLU A 240 -1.73 7.37 4.99
N GLN A 241 -0.40 7.36 5.01
CA GLN A 241 0.38 7.72 3.83
C GLN A 241 0.23 6.62 2.78
N ARG A 242 0.22 7.02 1.52
CA ARG A 242 0.08 6.05 0.42
C ARG A 242 1.33 5.17 0.29
N GLU A 243 2.50 5.64 0.74
CA GLU A 243 3.73 4.84 0.73
C GLU A 243 3.66 3.61 1.65
N THR A 244 2.89 3.64 2.74
CA THR A 244 2.67 2.45 3.58
C THR A 244 2.04 1.30 2.77
N VAL A 245 1.18 1.61 1.79
CA VAL A 245 0.60 0.60 0.88
C VAL A 245 1.65 0.04 -0.09
N VAL A 246 2.64 0.84 -0.47
CA VAL A 246 3.77 0.40 -1.31
C VAL A 246 4.65 -0.56 -0.52
N LEU A 247 5.01 -0.21 0.72
CA LEU A 247 5.71 -1.09 1.66
C LEU A 247 4.95 -2.41 1.82
N ASP A 248 3.65 -2.36 2.09
CA ASP A 248 2.85 -3.57 2.28
C ASP A 248 2.86 -4.48 1.04
N ARG A 249 2.72 -3.90 -0.16
CA ARG A 249 2.77 -4.68 -1.42
C ARG A 249 4.15 -5.28 -1.66
N TRP A 250 5.20 -4.48 -1.53
CA TRP A 250 6.58 -4.94 -1.69
C TRP A 250 6.91 -6.06 -0.70
N MET A 251 6.52 -5.90 0.56
CA MET A 251 6.75 -6.87 1.62
C MET A 251 6.05 -8.20 1.33
N LEU A 252 4.79 -8.18 0.85
CA LEU A 252 4.09 -9.41 0.49
C LEU A 252 4.75 -10.16 -0.67
N LEU A 253 5.27 -9.43 -1.65
CA LEU A 253 6.08 -10.02 -2.72
C LEU A 253 7.37 -10.59 -2.14
N LYS A 254 8.11 -9.81 -1.34
CA LYS A 254 9.40 -10.21 -0.78
C LYS A 254 9.29 -11.46 0.10
N VAL A 255 8.31 -11.52 0.99
CA VAL A 255 8.04 -12.70 1.83
C VAL A 255 7.77 -13.95 0.99
N ARG A 256 7.09 -13.80 -0.15
CA ARG A 256 6.83 -14.92 -1.07
C ARG A 256 8.09 -15.35 -1.80
N GLU A 257 8.84 -14.40 -2.36
CA GLU A 257 10.13 -14.67 -3.03
C GLU A 257 11.11 -15.36 -2.09
N ASP A 258 11.20 -14.89 -0.84
CA ASP A 258 12.08 -15.44 0.19
C ASP A 258 11.79 -16.91 0.52
N VAL A 259 10.52 -17.33 0.47
CA VAL A 259 10.12 -18.74 0.66
C VAL A 259 10.35 -19.56 -0.61
N LEU A 260 10.07 -19.01 -1.79
CA LEU A 260 10.32 -19.72 -3.05
C LEU A 260 11.82 -19.99 -3.27
N ALA A 261 12.68 -19.04 -2.90
CA ALA A 261 14.13 -19.21 -2.92
C ALA A 261 14.62 -20.33 -1.99
N ASP A 262 13.89 -20.61 -0.89
CA ASP A 262 14.19 -21.75 0.00
C ASP A 262 13.74 -23.09 -0.56
N GLU A 263 12.64 -23.09 -1.32
CA GLU A 263 12.05 -24.30 -1.87
C GLU A 263 12.71 -24.73 -3.20
N SER A 264 13.33 -23.78 -3.91
CA SER A 264 13.89 -24.02 -5.24
C SER A 264 15.15 -23.18 -5.46
N GLU A 265 16.29 -23.85 -5.64
CA GLU A 265 17.55 -23.20 -6.07
C GLU A 265 17.45 -22.60 -7.48
N LEU A 266 16.49 -23.07 -8.29
CA LEU A 266 16.19 -22.55 -9.63
C LEU A 266 15.28 -21.31 -9.62
N HIS A 267 14.94 -20.79 -8.43
CA HIS A 267 14.10 -19.60 -8.33
C HIS A 267 14.87 -18.38 -8.83
N LEU A 268 14.40 -17.79 -9.93
CA LEU A 268 14.97 -16.56 -10.47
C LEU A 268 14.26 -15.37 -9.82
N ASP A 269 15.05 -14.46 -9.25
CA ASP A 269 14.52 -13.21 -8.71
C ASP A 269 13.72 -12.48 -9.78
N LEU A 270 12.44 -12.24 -9.50
CA LEU A 270 11.57 -11.52 -10.42
C LEU A 270 11.81 -10.01 -10.32
N ASP A 271 11.89 -9.36 -11.48
CA ASP A 271 11.86 -7.89 -11.62
C ASP A 271 10.58 -7.25 -11.02
N ALA A 272 9.61 -8.05 -10.55
CA ALA A 272 8.40 -7.62 -9.88
C ALA A 272 8.66 -6.70 -8.68
N GLN A 273 9.77 -6.88 -7.95
CA GLN A 273 10.13 -5.97 -6.85
C GLN A 273 10.48 -4.58 -7.39
N ARG A 274 11.24 -4.53 -8.48
CA ARG A 274 11.62 -3.29 -9.17
C ARG A 274 10.40 -2.57 -9.71
N ASP A 275 9.46 -3.32 -10.30
CA ASP A 275 8.20 -2.80 -10.83
C ASP A 275 7.34 -2.11 -9.76
N VAL A 276 7.35 -2.62 -8.51
CA VAL A 276 6.66 -1.97 -7.39
C VAL A 276 7.21 -0.58 -7.13
N PHE A 277 8.54 -0.41 -7.11
CA PHE A 277 9.15 0.91 -6.92
C PHE A 277 8.97 1.80 -8.16
N ASP A 278 9.13 1.25 -9.37
CA ASP A 278 9.05 2.03 -10.60
C ASP A 278 7.64 2.59 -10.86
N MET A 279 6.59 1.85 -10.47
CA MET A 279 5.21 2.26 -10.70
C MET A 279 4.51 2.83 -9.46
N LEU A 280 4.63 2.19 -8.30
CA LEU A 280 3.80 2.50 -7.14
C LEU A 280 4.40 3.61 -6.28
N GLN A 281 5.73 3.72 -6.19
CA GLN A 281 6.38 4.73 -5.37
C GLN A 281 6.15 6.16 -5.91
N PRO A 282 6.42 6.48 -7.20
CA PRO A 282 6.08 7.79 -7.76
C PRO A 282 4.60 8.15 -7.64
N ARG A 283 3.72 7.15 -7.73
CA ARG A 283 2.27 7.31 -7.55
C ARG A 283 1.90 7.67 -6.13
N ALA A 284 2.36 6.89 -5.15
CA ALA A 284 2.12 7.18 -3.75
C ALA A 284 2.65 8.57 -3.37
N ARG A 285 3.86 8.92 -3.81
CA ARG A 285 4.45 10.23 -3.58
C ARG A 285 3.62 11.37 -4.15
N THR A 286 3.15 11.22 -5.38
CA THR A 286 2.33 12.25 -6.03
C THR A 286 0.97 12.39 -5.35
N GLU A 287 0.36 11.28 -4.93
CA GLU A 287 -0.89 11.29 -4.14
C GLU A 287 -0.70 12.03 -2.81
N ASP A 288 0.40 11.78 -2.08
CA ASP A 288 0.70 12.46 -0.82
C ASP A 288 1.00 13.97 -1.01
N LEU A 289 1.67 14.34 -2.10
CA LEU A 289 1.88 15.74 -2.50
C LEU A 289 0.55 16.44 -2.80
N ILE A 290 -0.32 15.79 -3.58
CA ILE A 290 -1.67 16.28 -3.89
C ILE A 290 -2.50 16.42 -2.61
N ARG A 291 -2.40 15.47 -1.67
CA ARG A 291 -3.04 15.57 -0.35
C ARG A 291 -2.60 16.85 0.37
N THR A 292 -1.30 17.05 0.49
CA THR A 292 -0.71 18.16 1.24
C THR A 292 -1.09 19.51 0.63
N LEU A 293 -0.93 19.64 -0.69
CA LEU A 293 -1.28 20.84 -1.44
C LEU A 293 -2.80 21.08 -1.47
N GLY A 294 -3.59 20.03 -1.70
CA GLY A 294 -5.04 20.13 -1.78
C GLY A 294 -5.72 20.42 -0.44
N LEU A 295 -5.16 19.96 0.68
CA LEU A 295 -5.60 20.36 2.02
C LEU A 295 -5.33 21.84 2.28
N ARG A 296 -4.15 22.34 1.88
CA ARG A 296 -3.79 23.76 1.98
C ARG A 296 -4.76 24.65 1.19
N GLU A 297 -5.09 24.25 -0.04
CA GLU A 297 -6.04 24.96 -0.91
C GLU A 297 -7.52 24.66 -0.59
N ARG A 298 -7.79 23.85 0.45
CA ARG A 298 -9.14 23.44 0.87
C ARG A 298 -9.98 22.86 -0.27
N VAL A 299 -9.37 22.06 -1.15
CA VAL A 299 -10.06 21.29 -2.22
C VAL A 299 -10.13 19.79 -1.89
N ILE A 300 -9.31 19.32 -0.94
CA ILE A 300 -9.29 17.93 -0.46
C ILE A 300 -9.67 17.90 1.03
N THR A 301 -10.40 16.86 1.44
CA THR A 301 -10.69 16.56 2.85
C THR A 301 -10.14 15.18 3.23
N LEU A 302 -9.74 15.02 4.50
CA LEU A 302 -9.35 13.74 5.08
C LEU A 302 -10.54 12.94 5.62
N ASP A 303 -11.71 13.58 5.74
CA ASP A 303 -12.88 12.93 6.29
C ASP A 303 -13.34 11.82 5.35
N ASN A 304 -13.40 10.61 5.90
CA ASN A 304 -14.03 9.47 5.26
C ASN A 304 -15.56 9.62 5.19
N ALA A 305 -16.11 10.77 5.59
CA ALA A 305 -17.51 11.09 5.50
C ALA A 305 -17.91 10.99 4.03
N THR A 306 -18.52 9.86 3.72
CA THR A 306 -18.88 9.44 2.38
C THR A 306 -20.03 10.25 1.76
N ALA A 307 -20.27 11.46 2.28
CA ALA A 307 -21.16 12.42 1.69
C ALA A 307 -20.70 12.70 0.25
N ARG A 308 -21.64 13.03 -0.62
CA ARG A 308 -21.32 13.49 -1.97
C ARG A 308 -20.30 14.63 -1.87
N PRO A 309 -19.48 14.88 -2.91
CA PRO A 309 -18.59 16.04 -2.93
C PRO A 309 -19.45 17.31 -2.85
N GLU A 310 -19.78 17.71 -1.63
CA GLU A 310 -20.51 18.93 -1.34
C GLU A 310 -19.51 20.05 -1.46
N HIS A 311 -19.85 21.06 -2.27
CA HIS A 311 -19.03 22.27 -2.45
C HIS A 311 -17.64 22.07 -3.08
N GLY A 312 -17.46 21.02 -3.89
CA GLY A 312 -16.21 20.79 -4.61
C GLY A 312 -15.06 20.29 -3.74
N LEU A 313 -15.36 19.69 -2.58
CA LEU A 313 -14.38 19.01 -1.74
C LEU A 313 -14.27 17.53 -2.13
N TYR A 314 -13.04 17.06 -2.32
CA TYR A 314 -12.75 15.67 -2.68
C TYR A 314 -12.19 14.89 -1.48
N PRO A 315 -12.79 13.76 -1.07
CA PRO A 315 -12.24 12.94 0.01
C PRO A 315 -10.97 12.23 -0.47
N PHE A 316 -9.86 12.41 0.25
CA PHE A 316 -8.54 11.89 -0.14
C PHE A 316 -8.54 10.37 -0.32
N THR A 317 -9.29 9.65 0.51
CA THR A 317 -9.35 8.18 0.44
C THR A 317 -9.97 7.67 -0.86
N ALA A 318 -10.79 8.49 -1.54
CA ALA A 318 -11.37 8.18 -2.84
C ALA A 318 -10.52 8.63 -4.03
N LEU A 319 -9.43 9.38 -3.80
CA LEU A 319 -8.55 9.87 -4.84
C LEU A 319 -7.43 8.87 -5.15
N SER A 320 -7.06 8.80 -6.43
CA SER A 320 -5.96 8.00 -6.94
C SER A 320 -5.31 8.70 -8.12
N VAL A 321 -3.99 8.63 -8.21
CA VAL A 321 -3.24 9.11 -9.38
C VAL A 321 -3.08 7.96 -10.37
N VAL A 322 -3.19 8.28 -11.66
CA VAL A 322 -2.87 7.38 -12.77
C VAL A 322 -1.81 8.07 -13.63
N PHE A 323 -0.71 7.36 -13.86
CA PHE A 323 0.35 7.81 -14.76
C PHE A 323 0.17 7.21 -16.14
N GLU A 324 0.32 8.06 -17.15
CA GLU A 324 0.48 7.67 -18.53
C GLU A 324 1.75 8.31 -19.10
N PRO A 325 2.29 7.84 -20.24
CA PRO A 325 3.57 8.30 -20.75
C PRO A 325 3.67 9.82 -20.99
N ARG A 326 2.54 10.49 -21.26
CA ARG A 326 2.48 11.93 -21.60
C ARG A 326 1.56 12.75 -20.71
N ARG A 327 0.93 12.12 -19.71
CA ARG A 327 -0.05 12.79 -18.86
C ARG A 327 -0.15 12.14 -17.49
N ILE A 328 -0.67 12.91 -16.56
CA ILE A 328 -1.01 12.48 -15.22
C ILE A 328 -2.48 12.81 -14.97
N ALA A 329 -3.23 11.83 -14.51
CA ALA A 329 -4.66 11.97 -14.24
C ALA A 329 -4.95 11.73 -12.75
N LEU A 330 -5.79 12.57 -12.18
CA LEU A 330 -6.38 12.35 -10.87
C LEU A 330 -7.77 11.74 -11.05
N VAL A 331 -7.96 10.57 -10.45
CA VAL A 331 -9.17 9.76 -10.57
C VAL A 331 -9.90 9.72 -9.24
N LEU A 332 -11.21 9.95 -9.28
CA LEU A 332 -12.10 9.83 -8.14
C LEU A 332 -12.87 8.49 -8.21
N ALA A 333 -12.74 7.68 -7.17
CA ALA A 333 -13.53 6.48 -6.97
C ALA A 333 -14.88 6.84 -6.32
N THR A 334 -15.97 6.36 -6.92
CA THR A 334 -17.33 6.54 -6.41
C THR A 334 -17.82 5.28 -5.69
N LYS A 335 -18.90 5.41 -4.89
CA LYS A 335 -19.48 4.30 -4.10
C LYS A 335 -19.97 3.08 -4.91
N GLY A 336 -19.97 3.14 -6.24
CA GLY A 336 -20.30 2.00 -7.11
C GLY A 336 -19.09 1.30 -7.70
N GLY A 337 -17.87 1.63 -7.27
CA GLY A 337 -16.63 1.17 -7.91
C GLY A 337 -16.33 1.87 -9.24
N TRP A 338 -17.23 2.73 -9.72
CA TRP A 338 -16.99 3.55 -10.90
C TRP A 338 -15.93 4.61 -10.59
N ARG A 339 -15.02 4.79 -11.55
CA ARG A 339 -13.89 5.70 -11.49
C ARG A 339 -14.07 6.76 -12.57
N ARG A 340 -13.87 8.03 -12.21
CA ARG A 340 -13.90 9.14 -13.17
C ARG A 340 -12.65 9.99 -13.01
N THR A 341 -12.09 10.44 -14.12
CA THR A 341 -11.01 11.44 -14.11
C THR A 341 -11.61 12.80 -13.74
N ILE A 342 -11.01 13.49 -12.76
CA ILE A 342 -11.45 14.81 -12.30
C ILE A 342 -10.45 15.92 -12.59
N ALA A 343 -9.19 15.58 -12.82
CA ALA A 343 -8.16 16.51 -13.29
C ALA A 343 -7.15 15.74 -14.12
N GLU A 344 -6.59 16.38 -15.14
CA GLU A 344 -5.65 15.78 -16.06
C GLU A 344 -4.70 16.84 -16.59
N VAL A 345 -3.41 16.56 -16.51
CA VAL A 345 -2.35 17.50 -16.85
C VAL A 345 -1.32 16.81 -17.76
N PRO A 346 -0.84 17.48 -18.83
CA PRO A 346 0.26 16.95 -19.63
C PRO A 346 1.55 16.89 -18.78
N ARG A 347 2.29 15.81 -18.93
CA ARG A 347 3.53 15.54 -18.20
C ARG A 347 4.64 15.15 -19.17
N THR A 348 5.82 15.71 -19.01
CA THR A 348 7.05 15.19 -19.63
C THR A 348 7.73 14.19 -18.70
N ARG A 349 8.53 13.27 -19.25
CA ARG A 349 9.18 12.21 -18.46
C ARG A 349 10.12 12.78 -17.39
N GLU A 350 10.74 13.91 -17.70
CA GLU A 350 11.72 14.63 -16.89
C GLU A 350 11.05 15.59 -15.87
N GLU A 351 9.73 15.73 -15.91
CA GLU A 351 9.02 16.62 -15.00
C GLU A 351 9.02 16.07 -13.57
N ALA A 352 9.43 16.92 -12.62
CA ALA A 352 9.37 16.65 -11.19
C ALA A 352 7.93 16.42 -10.71
N LEU A 353 7.73 15.45 -9.81
CA LEU A 353 6.40 15.07 -9.31
C LEU A 353 5.68 16.24 -8.61
N GLU A 354 6.43 17.11 -7.94
CA GLU A 354 5.93 18.32 -7.28
C GLU A 354 5.30 19.30 -8.28
N SER A 355 5.88 19.43 -9.49
CA SER A 355 5.32 20.27 -10.55
C SER A 355 3.99 19.71 -11.04
N SER A 356 3.95 18.40 -11.33
CA SER A 356 2.73 17.71 -11.74
C SER A 356 1.63 17.80 -10.69
N ALA A 357 1.95 17.58 -9.40
CA ALA A 357 1.01 17.70 -8.29
C ALA A 357 0.42 19.12 -8.17
N ARG A 358 1.27 20.16 -8.27
CA ARG A 358 0.83 21.57 -8.27
C ARG A 358 -0.12 21.88 -9.41
N LYS A 359 0.17 21.41 -10.63
CA LYS A 359 -0.70 21.62 -11.79
C LYS A 359 -2.07 20.94 -11.60
N ILE A 360 -2.10 19.71 -11.07
CA ILE A 360 -3.36 19.01 -10.76
C ILE A 360 -4.18 19.80 -9.74
N VAL A 361 -3.57 20.24 -8.64
CA VAL A 361 -4.29 21.00 -7.60
C VAL A 361 -4.76 22.35 -8.14
N ALA A 362 -3.97 23.04 -8.95
CA ALA A 362 -4.38 24.28 -9.60
C ALA A 362 -5.59 24.09 -10.53
N GLN A 363 -5.67 22.95 -11.23
CA GLN A 363 -6.85 22.60 -12.01
C GLN A 363 -8.07 22.36 -11.12
N LEU A 364 -7.94 21.61 -10.02
CA LEU A 364 -9.05 21.41 -9.07
C LEU A 364 -9.57 22.73 -8.47
N VAL A 365 -8.66 23.66 -8.16
CA VAL A 365 -9.01 25.01 -7.66
C VAL A 365 -9.75 25.81 -8.73
N ARG A 366 -9.35 25.69 -10.00
CA ARG A 366 -10.03 26.33 -11.14
C ARG A 366 -11.44 25.77 -11.32
N ASP A 367 -11.59 24.44 -11.32
CA ASP A 367 -12.86 23.76 -11.56
C ASP A 367 -13.88 23.95 -10.42
N ARG A 368 -13.42 24.43 -9.26
CA ARG A 368 -14.27 24.78 -8.11
C ARG A 368 -14.88 26.18 -8.22
N ARG A 369 -14.21 27.11 -8.92
CA ARG A 369 -14.70 28.48 -9.13
C ARG A 369 -15.73 28.51 -10.23
#